data_AF-A0A9X1ZA37-F1
#
_entry.id   AF-A0A9X1ZA37-F1
#
_cell.length_a   1.000
_cell.length_b   1.000
_cell.length_c   1.000
_cell.angle_alpha   90.00
_cell.angle_beta   90.00
_cell.angle_gamma   90.00
#
_symmetry.space_group_name_H-M   'P 1'
#
loop_
_entity.id
_entity.type
_entity.pdbx_description
1 polymer ?
#
loop_
_entity_poly.entity_id
_entity_poly.type
_entity_poly.pdbx_seq_one_letter_code
_entity_poly.pdbx_strand_id
1 'polypeptide(L)'
;MGPDQHYLVFKRDGQAPINYPVSVSTGIVQANIPSGASSVFVTNGTERTNNRLITVHAEDTPIFSHLGAVIFNENTQIELMGADFSNDMTITANGKPIEILSHTNSQVTLMMPSELTDGLLEINTPNGQGNTLSYYVTELVDMTLADVEGVNPVSLSLETLLGTNYSFIESNTVTINKFKNKITPVTTYFNTQDERNEKLYLTSYILPTESNVSLDIANASFKYVLDYIGINKIPLSQLSQFKDTVILYPEFTEIHEHLNILLAQSPTALNVFGSNTTSLLISNSNAIYVKYTQEKGDLVN
;
A
#
# COMPACT_ATOMS: atom_id res chain seq x y z
N MET A 1 -16.70 22.81 36.86
CA MET A 1 -15.71 21.73 36.66
C MET A 1 -14.46 22.15 37.43
N GLY A 2 -13.94 21.30 38.34
CA GLY A 2 -12.71 21.63 39.07
C GLY A 2 -11.49 21.60 38.13
N PRO A 3 -10.48 22.44 38.36
CA PRO A 3 -9.36 22.64 37.42
C PRO A 3 -8.45 21.42 37.19
N ASP A 4 -8.55 20.36 38.01
CA ASP A 4 -7.66 19.19 37.95
C ASP A 4 -8.36 17.87 37.58
N GLN A 5 -9.65 17.90 37.20
CA GLN A 5 -10.41 16.69 36.91
C GLN A 5 -10.33 16.33 35.42
N HIS A 6 -9.74 15.17 35.13
CA HIS A 6 -9.79 14.57 33.79
C HIS A 6 -11.05 13.72 33.59
N TYR A 7 -11.52 13.63 32.35
CA TYR A 7 -12.66 12.84 31.93
C TYR A 7 -12.29 12.00 30.72
N LEU A 8 -12.71 10.74 30.73
CA LEU A 8 -12.83 9.90 29.54
C LEU A 8 -14.20 10.20 28.92
N VAL A 9 -14.20 10.73 27.71
CA VAL A 9 -15.42 11.19 27.04
C VAL A 9 -15.70 10.32 25.84
N PHE A 10 -16.89 9.72 25.81
CA PHE A 10 -17.43 9.05 24.63
C PHE A 10 -18.34 10.02 23.88
N LYS A 11 -17.91 10.44 22.69
CA LYS A 11 -18.79 11.13 21.74
C LYS A 11 -19.73 10.10 21.13
N ARG A 12 -21.00 10.46 20.98
CA ARG A 12 -22.03 9.61 20.40
C ARG A 12 -22.73 10.32 19.25
N ASP A 13 -22.99 9.62 18.15
CA ASP A 13 -23.59 10.25 16.98
C ASP A 13 -25.05 10.59 17.24
N GLY A 14 -25.42 11.86 16.99
CA GLY A 14 -26.76 12.37 17.25
C GLY A 14 -27.18 12.43 18.72
N GLN A 15 -26.28 12.17 19.68
CA GLN A 15 -26.58 12.10 21.11
C GLN A 15 -25.59 12.92 21.94
N ALA A 16 -25.98 13.29 23.17
CA ALA A 16 -25.08 13.96 24.10
C ALA A 16 -23.88 13.06 24.46
N PRO A 17 -22.65 13.60 24.59
CA PRO A 17 -21.49 12.84 25.02
C PRO A 17 -21.65 12.32 26.46
N ILE A 18 -21.00 11.21 26.77
CA ILE A 18 -20.92 10.67 28.14
C ILE A 18 -19.52 10.95 28.68
N ASN A 19 -19.46 11.59 29.84
CA ASN A 19 -18.21 11.96 30.51
C ASN A 19 -18.00 11.07 31.74
N TYR A 20 -16.97 10.23 31.74
CA TYR A 20 -16.56 9.43 32.88
C TYR A 20 -15.41 10.12 33.61
N PRO A 21 -15.57 10.51 34.89
CA PRO A 21 -14.47 11.10 35.64
C PRO A 21 -13.34 10.08 35.80
N VAL A 22 -12.13 10.50 35.48
CA VAL A 22 -10.92 9.70 35.65
C VAL A 22 -10.37 9.96 37.04
N SER A 23 -10.46 8.95 37.91
CA SER A 23 -10.02 9.06 39.31
C SER A 23 -8.78 8.19 39.61
N VAL A 24 -8.14 7.63 38.59
CA VAL A 24 -7.00 6.73 38.73
C VAL A 24 -5.67 7.48 38.60
N SER A 25 -4.74 7.24 39.53
CA SER A 25 -3.38 7.80 39.50
C SER A 25 -2.45 7.08 38.50
N THR A 26 -2.86 5.92 38.00
CA THR A 26 -2.05 5.04 37.15
C THR A 26 -2.15 5.38 35.66
N GLY A 27 -3.03 6.31 35.26
CA GLY A 27 -3.28 6.66 33.87
C GLY A 27 -4.07 5.60 33.07
N ILE A 28 -4.50 4.50 33.69
CA ILE A 28 -5.31 3.44 33.06
C ILE A 28 -6.77 3.59 33.49
N VAL A 29 -7.66 3.83 32.52
CA VAL A 29 -9.10 3.97 32.74
C VAL A 29 -9.83 2.82 32.06
N GLN A 30 -10.66 2.11 32.80
CA GLN A 30 -11.57 1.11 32.26
C GLN A 30 -12.99 1.66 32.24
N ALA A 31 -13.66 1.54 31.10
CA ALA A 31 -15.07 1.90 30.94
C ALA A 31 -15.69 1.00 29.87
N ASN A 32 -16.97 0.66 30.06
CA ASN A 32 -17.75 0.03 29.00
C ASN A 32 -18.06 1.06 27.92
N ILE A 33 -17.92 0.65 26.66
CA ILE A 33 -18.24 1.53 25.53
C ILE A 33 -19.77 1.70 25.48
N PRO A 34 -20.31 2.92 25.60
CA PRO A 34 -21.74 3.13 25.52
C PRO A 34 -22.26 2.97 24.09
N SER A 35 -23.51 2.54 23.94
CA SER A 35 -24.14 2.39 22.63
C SER A 35 -24.08 3.69 21.81
N GLY A 36 -23.77 3.58 20.52
CA GLY A 36 -23.69 4.73 19.62
C GLY A 36 -22.45 5.60 19.82
N ALA A 37 -21.46 5.13 20.59
CA ALA A 37 -20.15 5.77 20.65
C ALA A 37 -19.45 5.74 19.28
N SER A 38 -19.00 6.91 18.83
CA SER A 38 -18.28 7.09 17.57
C SER A 38 -16.83 7.54 17.78
N SER A 39 -16.51 8.08 18.95
CA SER A 39 -15.12 8.34 19.34
C SER A 39 -14.98 8.40 20.85
N VAL A 40 -13.77 8.13 21.32
CA VAL A 40 -13.36 8.33 22.71
C VAL A 40 -12.17 9.27 22.76
N PHE A 41 -12.11 10.11 23.79
CA PHE A 41 -10.97 10.99 24.06
C PHE A 41 -10.88 11.31 25.55
N VAL A 42 -9.72 11.84 25.96
CA VAL A 42 -9.52 12.33 27.33
C VAL A 42 -9.51 13.86 27.33
N THR A 43 -10.14 14.49 28.31
CA THR A 43 -10.14 15.96 28.47
C THR A 43 -10.12 16.38 29.93
N ASN A 44 -9.50 17.52 30.22
CA ASN A 44 -9.60 18.23 31.51
C ASN A 44 -10.59 19.41 31.47
N GLY A 45 -11.37 19.53 30.39
CA GLY A 45 -12.30 20.63 30.14
C GLY A 45 -11.73 21.79 29.32
N THR A 46 -10.40 21.89 29.18
CA THR A 46 -9.73 22.89 28.30
C THR A 46 -9.02 22.25 27.12
N GLU A 47 -8.41 21.08 27.32
CA GLU A 47 -7.64 20.35 26.31
C GLU A 47 -8.25 18.98 26.01
N ARG A 48 -8.07 18.51 24.77
CA ARG A 48 -8.46 17.17 24.32
C ARG A 48 -7.23 16.39 23.89
N THR A 49 -7.03 15.22 24.47
CA THR A 49 -5.93 14.31 24.13
C THR A 49 -6.47 12.92 23.79
N ASN A 50 -5.63 12.08 23.18
CA ASN A 50 -5.92 10.66 22.94
C ASN A 50 -7.23 10.40 22.19
N ASN A 51 -7.54 11.24 21.20
CA ASN A 51 -8.72 11.04 20.38
C ASN A 51 -8.60 9.75 19.54
N ARG A 52 -9.60 8.87 19.64
CA ARG A 52 -9.70 7.62 18.88
C ARG A 52 -11.12 7.47 18.35
N LEU A 53 -11.27 7.07 17.10
CA LEU A 53 -12.56 6.65 16.56
C LEU A 53 -12.90 5.27 17.12
N ILE A 54 -14.19 5.02 17.33
CA ILE A 54 -14.72 3.73 17.76
C ILE A 54 -15.81 3.35 16.76
N THR A 55 -15.81 2.10 16.34
CA THR A 55 -16.95 1.49 15.66
C THR A 55 -17.51 0.43 16.58
N VAL A 56 -18.76 0.62 17.02
CA VAL A 56 -19.46 -0.36 17.85
C VAL A 56 -20.24 -1.30 16.94
N HIS A 57 -20.08 -2.59 17.15
CA HIS A 57 -20.83 -3.63 16.45
C HIS A 57 -21.94 -4.17 17.35
N ALA A 58 -22.95 -4.80 16.75
CA ALA A 58 -23.97 -5.47 17.54
C ALA A 58 -23.34 -6.63 18.33
N GLU A 59 -23.88 -6.90 19.52
CA GLU A 59 -23.42 -8.01 20.35
C GLU A 59 -23.45 -9.33 19.57
N ASP A 60 -22.41 -10.14 19.77
CA ASP A 60 -22.21 -11.44 19.12
C ASP A 60 -22.17 -11.43 17.57
N THR A 61 -22.00 -10.26 16.94
CA THR A 61 -21.69 -10.18 15.50
C THR A 61 -20.18 -10.30 15.28
N PRO A 62 -19.74 -11.12 14.30
CA PRO A 62 -18.33 -11.41 14.10
C PRO A 62 -17.58 -10.15 13.65
N ILE A 63 -16.34 -9.99 14.09
CA ILE A 63 -15.49 -8.88 13.64
C ILE A 63 -14.11 -9.36 13.20
N PHE A 64 -13.62 -8.84 12.09
CA PHE A 64 -12.20 -8.84 11.76
C PHE A 64 -11.49 -7.67 12.47
N SER A 65 -10.44 -7.98 13.20
CA SER A 65 -9.60 -7.03 13.94
C SER A 65 -8.35 -6.68 13.13
N HIS A 66 -8.50 -5.88 12.07
CA HIS A 66 -7.37 -5.42 11.24
C HIS A 66 -7.42 -3.91 11.01
N LEU A 67 -6.23 -3.28 11.00
CA LEU A 67 -6.07 -1.90 10.55
C LEU A 67 -5.77 -1.87 9.05
N GLY A 68 -6.62 -1.22 8.26
CA GLY A 68 -6.41 -1.06 6.82
C GLY A 68 -6.68 -2.33 6.01
N ALA A 69 -6.20 -2.34 4.76
CA ALA A 69 -6.37 -3.46 3.84
C ALA A 69 -5.31 -4.54 4.06
N VAL A 70 -5.65 -5.79 3.74
CA VAL A 70 -4.74 -6.94 3.82
C VAL A 70 -4.24 -7.34 2.44
N ILE A 71 -3.06 -7.96 2.39
CA ILE A 71 -2.49 -8.52 1.16
C ILE A 71 -2.62 -10.02 1.19
N PHE A 72 -3.20 -10.61 0.14
CA PHE A 72 -3.37 -12.05 0.00
C PHE A 72 -2.61 -12.59 -1.19
N ASN A 73 -2.06 -13.78 -1.00
CA ASN A 73 -1.56 -14.62 -2.07
C ASN A 73 -2.58 -15.74 -2.32
N GLU A 74 -2.82 -16.04 -3.60
CA GLU A 74 -3.67 -17.16 -3.98
C GLU A 74 -3.08 -18.49 -3.52
N ASN A 75 -3.94 -19.45 -3.20
CA ASN A 75 -3.55 -20.79 -2.74
C ASN A 75 -2.65 -20.79 -1.50
N THR A 76 -2.77 -19.77 -0.64
CA THR A 76 -2.07 -19.70 0.64
C THR A 76 -3.04 -19.72 1.80
N GLN A 77 -2.53 -20.18 2.95
CA GLN A 77 -3.24 -20.06 4.21
C GLN A 77 -2.99 -18.67 4.79
N ILE A 78 -4.06 -18.00 5.17
CA ILE A 78 -3.99 -16.73 5.89
C ILE A 78 -4.63 -16.90 7.26
N GLU A 79 -4.10 -16.17 8.22
CA GLU A 79 -4.65 -16.09 9.57
C GLU A 79 -5.16 -14.68 9.82
N LEU A 80 -6.42 -14.57 10.23
CA LEU A 80 -7.05 -13.30 10.56
C LEU A 80 -7.49 -13.30 12.03
N MET A 81 -7.21 -12.20 12.71
CA MET A 81 -7.64 -11.95 14.09
C MET A 81 -9.03 -11.34 14.12
N GLY A 82 -9.77 -11.58 15.19
CA GLY A 82 -11.12 -11.08 15.35
C GLY A 82 -11.75 -11.36 16.69
N ALA A 83 -13.07 -11.32 16.72
CA ALA A 83 -13.92 -11.76 17.82
C ALA A 83 -15.23 -12.34 17.29
N ASP A 84 -15.89 -13.14 18.11
CA ASP A 84 -17.21 -13.73 17.89
C ASP A 84 -17.29 -14.62 16.63
N PHE A 85 -16.18 -15.27 16.31
CA PHE A 85 -16.11 -16.32 15.29
C PHE A 85 -16.76 -17.61 15.81
N SER A 86 -17.55 -18.28 14.97
CA SER A 86 -18.36 -19.43 15.35
C SER A 86 -18.42 -20.50 14.26
N ASN A 87 -18.86 -21.71 14.61
CA ASN A 87 -18.89 -22.86 13.70
C ASN A 87 -19.75 -22.63 12.45
N ASP A 88 -20.83 -21.85 12.58
CA ASP A 88 -21.79 -21.59 11.48
C ASP A 88 -21.47 -20.28 10.73
N MET A 89 -20.24 -19.76 10.88
CA MET A 89 -19.84 -18.55 10.18
C MET A 89 -19.59 -18.81 8.69
N THR A 90 -19.83 -17.78 7.88
CA THR A 90 -19.45 -17.76 6.47
C THR A 90 -18.55 -16.57 6.22
N ILE A 91 -17.45 -16.81 5.50
CA ILE A 91 -16.54 -15.76 5.05
C ILE A 91 -16.53 -15.80 3.53
N THR A 92 -16.72 -14.63 2.91
CA THR A 92 -16.75 -14.51 1.44
C THR A 92 -15.77 -13.46 0.96
N ALA A 93 -15.09 -13.74 -0.15
CA ALA A 93 -14.32 -12.77 -0.93
C ALA A 93 -15.13 -12.39 -2.17
N ASN A 94 -15.54 -11.12 -2.30
CA ASN A 94 -16.38 -10.65 -3.40
C ASN A 94 -17.65 -11.52 -3.58
N GLY A 95 -18.28 -11.92 -2.47
CA GLY A 95 -19.47 -12.77 -2.46
C GLY A 95 -19.23 -14.27 -2.74
N LYS A 96 -17.99 -14.69 -3.00
CA LYS A 96 -17.63 -16.11 -3.15
C LYS A 96 -17.16 -16.69 -1.80
N PRO A 97 -17.75 -17.79 -1.31
CA PRO A 97 -17.30 -18.43 -0.07
C PRO A 97 -15.83 -18.83 -0.11
N ILE A 98 -15.15 -18.62 1.02
CA ILE A 98 -13.77 -19.02 1.25
C ILE A 98 -13.77 -20.24 2.17
N GLU A 99 -12.86 -21.18 1.91
CA GLU A 99 -12.66 -22.33 2.78
C GLU A 99 -12.07 -21.90 4.13
N ILE A 100 -12.80 -22.21 5.20
CA ILE A 100 -12.33 -22.05 6.59
C ILE A 100 -11.67 -23.36 7.01
N LEU A 101 -10.38 -23.32 7.28
CA LEU A 101 -9.59 -24.49 7.69
C LEU A 101 -9.73 -24.76 9.19
N SER A 102 -9.74 -23.70 9.99
CA SER A 102 -9.87 -23.76 11.44
C SER A 102 -10.29 -22.40 11.99
N HIS A 103 -10.84 -22.39 13.21
CA HIS A 103 -11.08 -21.15 13.95
C HIS A 103 -11.09 -21.40 15.46
N THR A 104 -10.86 -20.32 16.20
CA THR A 104 -11.25 -20.13 17.60
C THR A 104 -12.21 -18.95 17.66
N ASN A 105 -12.67 -18.55 18.85
CA ASN A 105 -13.52 -17.34 18.98
C ASN A 105 -12.83 -16.04 18.51
N SER A 106 -11.50 -16.01 18.42
CA SER A 106 -10.73 -14.78 18.14
C SER A 106 -9.74 -14.88 16.98
N GLN A 107 -9.71 -16.00 16.28
CA GLN A 107 -8.75 -16.27 15.19
C GLN A 107 -9.40 -17.22 14.18
N VAL A 108 -9.21 -16.94 12.90
CA VAL A 108 -9.65 -17.81 11.80
C VAL A 108 -8.51 -18.03 10.82
N THR A 109 -8.35 -19.28 10.39
CA THR A 109 -7.42 -19.64 9.32
C THR A 109 -8.22 -19.98 8.06
N LEU A 110 -7.89 -19.31 6.97
CA LEU A 110 -8.59 -19.43 5.69
C LEU A 110 -7.65 -19.95 4.61
N MET A 111 -8.17 -20.77 3.70
CA MET A 111 -7.48 -21.11 2.45
C MET A 111 -7.93 -20.14 1.35
N MET A 112 -7.03 -19.29 0.88
CA MET A 112 -7.31 -18.37 -0.21
C MET A 112 -7.47 -19.13 -1.54
N PRO A 113 -8.60 -18.99 -2.25
CA PRO A 113 -8.78 -19.68 -3.52
C PRO A 113 -7.83 -19.13 -4.59
N SER A 114 -7.69 -19.87 -5.70
CA SER A 114 -7.12 -19.34 -6.93
C SER A 114 -8.05 -18.32 -7.57
N GLU A 115 -7.52 -17.53 -8.50
CA GLU A 115 -8.28 -16.51 -9.28
C GLU A 115 -8.97 -15.45 -8.40
N LEU A 116 -8.40 -15.15 -7.25
CA LEU A 116 -8.81 -14.01 -6.45
C LEU A 116 -8.56 -12.70 -7.22
N THR A 117 -9.46 -11.77 -6.97
CA THR A 117 -9.39 -10.38 -7.40
C THR A 117 -9.50 -9.50 -6.17
N ASP A 118 -8.88 -8.33 -6.18
CA ASP A 118 -9.01 -7.33 -5.11
C ASP A 118 -10.47 -7.11 -4.73
N GLY A 119 -10.74 -6.82 -3.46
CA GLY A 119 -12.13 -6.79 -3.02
C GLY A 119 -12.33 -6.57 -1.54
N LEU A 120 -13.52 -6.99 -1.09
CA LEU A 120 -13.92 -7.01 0.31
C LEU A 120 -14.10 -8.46 0.77
N LEU A 121 -13.49 -8.76 1.92
CA LEU A 121 -13.89 -9.88 2.74
C LEU A 121 -15.09 -9.47 3.58
N GLU A 122 -16.10 -10.32 3.59
CA GLU A 122 -17.28 -10.18 4.44
C GLU A 122 -17.39 -11.41 5.33
N ILE A 123 -17.82 -11.22 6.57
CA ILE A 123 -18.05 -12.29 7.54
C ILE A 123 -19.48 -12.20 8.08
N ASN A 124 -20.15 -13.34 8.16
CA ASN A 124 -21.51 -13.46 8.68
C ASN A 124 -21.61 -14.63 9.63
N THR A 125 -22.42 -14.50 10.68
CA THR A 125 -22.87 -15.59 11.55
C THR A 125 -24.40 -15.59 11.61
N PRO A 126 -25.04 -16.60 12.21
CA PRO A 126 -26.48 -16.57 12.48
C PRO A 126 -26.94 -15.37 13.32
N ASN A 127 -26.04 -14.76 14.10
CA ASN A 127 -26.34 -13.60 14.94
C ASN A 127 -26.31 -12.28 14.16
N GLY A 128 -25.69 -12.25 12.97
CA GLY A 128 -25.71 -11.10 12.08
C GLY A 128 -24.49 -11.00 11.16
N GLN A 129 -24.51 -9.93 10.36
CA GLN A 129 -23.40 -9.54 9.49
C GLN A 129 -22.35 -8.78 10.30
N GLY A 130 -21.08 -9.17 10.13
CA GLY A 130 -19.93 -8.51 10.70
C GLY A 130 -19.45 -7.30 9.91
N ASN A 131 -18.22 -6.86 10.20
CA ASN A 131 -17.55 -5.85 9.39
C ASN A 131 -16.98 -6.42 8.08
N THR A 132 -16.62 -5.52 7.17
CA THR A 132 -15.91 -5.85 5.93
C THR A 132 -14.43 -5.50 6.03
N LEU A 133 -13.57 -6.29 5.41
CA LEU A 133 -12.13 -6.07 5.35
C LEU A 133 -11.68 -5.97 3.90
N SER A 134 -11.14 -4.82 3.49
CA SER A 134 -10.58 -4.66 2.15
C SER A 134 -9.32 -5.52 1.99
N TYR A 135 -9.13 -6.10 0.81
CA TYR A 135 -7.93 -6.84 0.49
C TYR A 135 -7.46 -6.60 -0.94
N TYR A 136 -6.16 -6.83 -1.13
CA TYR A 136 -5.48 -6.80 -2.42
C TYR A 136 -4.81 -8.14 -2.67
N VAL A 137 -4.76 -8.54 -3.94
CA VAL A 137 -4.19 -9.82 -4.34
C VAL A 137 -2.85 -9.59 -5.01
N THR A 138 -1.85 -10.33 -4.56
CA THR A 138 -0.52 -10.38 -5.14
C THR A 138 -0.23 -11.72 -5.82
N GLU A 139 0.66 -11.68 -6.81
CA GLU A 139 1.21 -12.85 -7.48
C GLU A 139 2.74 -12.73 -7.56
N LEU A 140 3.41 -13.88 -7.70
CA LEU A 140 4.85 -13.91 -7.88
C LEU A 140 5.22 -13.53 -9.31
N VAL A 141 6.29 -12.74 -9.45
CA VAL A 141 6.88 -12.41 -10.75
C VAL A 141 8.40 -12.46 -10.64
N ASP A 142 9.03 -12.94 -11.71
CA ASP A 142 10.49 -12.89 -11.84
C ASP A 142 10.91 -11.51 -12.38
N MET A 143 11.93 -10.96 -11.73
CA MET A 143 12.55 -9.71 -12.10
C MET A 143 14.03 -9.92 -12.38
N THR A 144 14.53 -9.25 -13.42
CA THR A 144 15.97 -9.17 -13.73
C THR A 144 16.49 -7.77 -13.47
N LEU A 145 17.66 -7.64 -12.87
CA LEU A 145 18.44 -6.41 -12.87
C LEU A 145 19.28 -6.36 -14.15
N ALA A 146 19.10 -5.31 -14.97
CA ALA A 146 19.98 -5.09 -16.11
C ALA A 146 21.40 -4.76 -15.62
N ASP A 147 22.41 -5.33 -16.26
CA ASP A 147 23.82 -5.11 -15.88
C ASP A 147 24.15 -3.61 -15.89
N VAL A 148 24.64 -3.14 -14.74
CA VAL A 148 25.20 -1.79 -14.61
C VAL A 148 26.60 -1.91 -14.04
N GLU A 149 27.54 -1.28 -14.75
CA GLU A 149 28.95 -1.37 -14.43
C GLU A 149 29.23 -0.89 -12.99
N GLY A 150 29.99 -1.68 -12.24
CA GLY A 150 30.39 -1.34 -10.87
C GLY A 150 29.33 -1.57 -9.78
N VAL A 151 28.17 -2.15 -10.12
CA VAL A 151 27.14 -2.53 -9.15
C VAL A 151 27.12 -4.05 -8.97
N ASN A 152 27.24 -4.51 -7.72
CA ASN A 152 27.05 -5.91 -7.38
C ASN A 152 25.58 -6.15 -6.99
N PRO A 153 24.79 -6.93 -7.75
CA PRO A 153 23.38 -7.18 -7.45
C PRO A 153 23.14 -7.70 -6.04
N VAL A 154 24.00 -8.57 -5.52
CA VAL A 154 23.81 -9.18 -4.19
C VAL A 154 24.02 -8.17 -3.03
N SER A 155 24.54 -6.97 -3.32
CA SER A 155 24.65 -5.90 -2.31
C SER A 155 23.42 -4.99 -2.25
N LEU A 156 22.46 -5.20 -3.15
CA LEU A 156 21.21 -4.46 -3.19
C LEU A 156 20.12 -5.17 -2.38
N SER A 157 19.38 -4.37 -1.62
CA SER A 157 18.07 -4.75 -1.13
C SER A 157 17.00 -4.20 -2.06
N LEU A 158 15.87 -4.90 -2.11
CA LEU A 158 14.70 -4.51 -2.88
C LEU A 158 13.45 -4.58 -2.01
N GLU A 159 12.60 -3.56 -2.11
CA GLU A 159 11.26 -3.55 -1.51
C GLU A 159 10.21 -3.31 -2.61
N THR A 160 9.12 -4.07 -2.57
CA THR A 160 7.93 -3.83 -3.40
C THR A 160 6.74 -3.34 -2.60
N LEU A 161 6.65 -3.79 -1.35
CA LEU A 161 5.63 -3.45 -0.39
C LEU A 161 6.33 -3.03 0.89
N LEU A 162 5.66 -2.20 1.69
CA LEU A 162 6.21 -1.78 2.97
C LEU A 162 6.48 -3.01 3.85
N GLY A 163 7.74 -3.17 4.27
CA GLY A 163 8.16 -4.28 5.14
C GLY A 163 8.47 -5.59 4.42
N THR A 164 8.45 -5.63 3.08
CA THR A 164 9.00 -6.77 2.31
C THR A 164 10.42 -6.46 1.89
N ASN A 165 11.38 -7.34 2.17
CA ASN A 165 12.75 -7.20 1.69
C ASN A 165 13.14 -8.43 0.85
N TYR A 166 13.65 -8.17 -0.35
CA TYR A 166 14.15 -9.17 -1.29
C TYR A 166 15.61 -8.87 -1.63
N SER A 167 16.33 -9.89 -2.07
CA SER A 167 17.72 -9.75 -2.53
C SER A 167 17.90 -10.42 -3.88
N PHE A 168 18.67 -9.78 -4.76
CA PHE A 168 19.07 -10.41 -6.01
C PHE A 168 20.07 -11.54 -5.74
N ILE A 169 20.06 -12.55 -6.61
CA ILE A 169 21.09 -13.60 -6.64
C ILE A 169 22.19 -13.27 -7.66
N GLU A 170 23.23 -14.10 -7.72
CA GLU A 170 24.39 -13.90 -8.60
C GLU A 170 24.04 -13.84 -10.10
N SER A 171 22.89 -14.39 -10.52
CA SER A 171 22.39 -14.29 -11.89
C SER A 171 21.52 -13.04 -12.16
N ASN A 172 21.59 -12.02 -11.29
CA ASN A 172 20.83 -10.77 -11.37
C ASN A 172 19.31 -10.94 -11.34
N THR A 173 18.81 -12.07 -10.83
CA THR A 173 17.38 -12.38 -10.79
C THR A 173 16.83 -12.34 -9.38
N VAL A 174 15.53 -12.10 -9.26
CA VAL A 174 14.79 -12.17 -7.99
C VAL A 174 13.32 -12.48 -8.28
N THR A 175 12.67 -13.29 -7.43
CA THR A 175 11.22 -13.51 -7.48
C THR A 175 10.56 -12.69 -6.38
N ILE A 176 9.61 -11.85 -6.75
CA ILE A 176 8.97 -10.87 -5.86
C ILE A 176 7.45 -10.93 -5.95
N ASN A 177 6.75 -10.40 -4.95
CA ASN A 177 5.31 -10.20 -5.03
C ASN A 177 4.99 -8.89 -5.77
N LYS A 178 4.09 -8.97 -6.76
CA LYS A 178 3.46 -7.82 -7.41
C LYS A 178 1.94 -7.87 -7.25
N PHE A 179 1.28 -6.72 -7.23
CA PHE A 179 -0.18 -6.66 -7.27
C PHE A 179 -0.72 -7.11 -8.62
N LYS A 180 -1.81 -7.89 -8.60
CA LYS A 180 -2.47 -8.34 -9.83
C LYS A 180 -3.18 -7.22 -10.58
N ASN A 181 -3.77 -6.26 -9.85
CA ASN A 181 -4.64 -5.22 -10.42
C ASN A 181 -4.22 -3.80 -10.02
N LYS A 182 -2.96 -3.61 -9.62
CA LYS A 182 -2.40 -2.29 -9.28
C LYS A 182 -0.97 -2.19 -9.73
N ILE A 183 -0.52 -0.95 -9.87
CA ILE A 183 0.92 -0.68 -10.03
C ILE A 183 1.63 -1.16 -8.77
N THR A 184 2.73 -1.90 -8.94
CA THR A 184 3.61 -2.27 -7.83
C THR A 184 4.85 -1.38 -7.86
N PRO A 185 5.08 -0.54 -6.83
CA PRO A 185 6.34 0.18 -6.71
C PRO A 185 7.48 -0.81 -6.48
N VAL A 186 8.64 -0.50 -7.03
CA VAL A 186 9.88 -1.22 -6.78
C VAL A 186 10.92 -0.19 -6.37
N THR A 187 11.55 -0.41 -5.24
CA THR A 187 12.61 0.45 -4.72
C THR A 187 13.80 -0.44 -4.44
N THR A 188 14.95 -0.09 -5.01
CA THR A 188 16.23 -0.75 -4.68
C THR A 188 17.19 0.23 -4.04
N TYR A 189 17.95 -0.27 -3.07
CA TYR A 189 18.91 0.53 -2.33
C TYR A 189 20.10 -0.30 -1.91
N PHE A 190 21.22 0.37 -1.69
CA PHE A 190 22.40 -0.24 -1.11
C PHE A 190 22.22 -0.39 0.40
N ASN A 191 22.44 -1.61 0.91
CA ASN A 191 22.59 -1.82 2.34
C ASN A 191 23.89 -1.15 2.81
N THR A 192 23.78 0.04 3.39
CA THR A 192 24.93 0.68 4.03
C THR A 192 25.04 0.21 5.48
N GLN A 193 26.24 0.23 6.06
CA GLN A 193 26.43 -0.18 7.46
C GLN A 193 25.71 0.72 8.49
N ASP A 194 25.13 1.83 8.06
CA ASP A 194 24.27 2.69 8.88
C ASP A 194 22.81 2.48 8.44
N GLU A 195 21.98 1.95 9.35
CA GLU A 195 20.55 1.66 9.13
C GLU A 195 19.75 2.90 8.67
N ARG A 196 20.30 4.11 8.78
CA ARG A 196 19.65 5.36 8.37
C ARG A 196 20.23 6.02 7.11
N ASN A 197 21.17 5.36 6.44
CA ASN A 197 21.87 5.92 5.27
C ASN A 197 21.71 5.07 4.01
N GLU A 198 20.59 4.33 3.90
CA GLU A 198 20.20 3.66 2.67
C GLU A 198 20.22 4.65 1.50
N LYS A 199 20.88 4.24 0.41
CA LYS A 199 20.96 5.06 -0.80
C LYS A 199 20.20 4.37 -1.91
N LEU A 200 19.18 5.05 -2.43
CA LEU A 200 18.43 4.61 -3.58
C LEU A 200 19.37 4.38 -4.77
N TYR A 201 19.13 3.28 -5.46
CA TYR A 201 19.81 2.91 -6.69
C TYR A 201 18.86 3.10 -7.88
N LEU A 202 18.07 2.08 -8.21
CA LEU A 202 17.02 2.12 -9.23
C LEU A 202 15.65 1.97 -8.57
N THR A 203 14.66 2.60 -9.17
CA THR A 203 13.25 2.47 -8.78
C THR A 203 12.43 2.23 -10.03
N SER A 204 11.33 1.50 -9.94
CA SER A 204 10.48 1.16 -11.08
C SER A 204 9.03 1.00 -10.66
N TYR A 205 8.15 0.96 -11.65
CA TYR A 205 6.77 0.53 -11.51
C TYR A 205 6.54 -0.73 -12.34
N ILE A 206 6.08 -1.79 -11.67
CA ILE A 206 5.56 -2.97 -12.35
C ILE A 206 4.09 -2.73 -12.65
N LEU A 207 3.74 -2.75 -13.92
CA LEU A 207 2.36 -2.63 -14.36
C LEU A 207 1.65 -3.99 -14.22
N PRO A 208 0.33 -4.01 -13.92
CA PRO A 208 -0.44 -5.25 -13.78
C PRO A 208 -0.23 -6.27 -14.90
N THR A 209 -0.15 -5.78 -16.14
CA THR A 209 -0.07 -6.60 -17.36
C THR A 209 1.33 -7.16 -17.63
N GLU A 210 2.35 -6.76 -16.88
CA GLU A 210 3.73 -7.18 -17.13
C GLU A 210 4.00 -8.58 -16.58
N SER A 211 4.49 -9.47 -17.43
CA SER A 211 4.93 -10.81 -17.06
C SER A 211 6.46 -10.93 -16.95
N ASN A 212 7.19 -10.07 -17.65
CA ASN A 212 8.66 -9.99 -17.60
C ASN A 212 9.03 -8.62 -17.06
N VAL A 213 9.71 -8.58 -15.92
CA VAL A 213 10.04 -7.32 -15.25
C VAL A 213 11.55 -7.12 -15.30
N SER A 214 11.96 -6.02 -15.91
CA SER A 214 13.36 -5.58 -15.89
C SER A 214 13.48 -4.35 -14.98
N LEU A 215 14.49 -4.36 -14.11
CA LEU A 215 14.93 -3.18 -13.41
C LEU A 215 16.12 -2.59 -14.17
N ASP A 216 15.84 -1.53 -14.92
CA ASP A 216 16.80 -0.80 -15.74
C ASP A 216 16.49 0.70 -15.72
N ILE A 217 17.38 1.47 -16.36
CA ILE A 217 17.26 2.92 -16.42
C ILE A 217 16.05 3.39 -17.26
N ALA A 218 15.58 2.60 -18.23
CA ALA A 218 14.39 2.95 -19.01
C ALA A 218 13.13 2.86 -18.14
N ASN A 219 13.00 1.78 -17.37
CA ASN A 219 11.92 1.57 -16.41
C ASN A 219 11.96 2.60 -15.26
N ALA A 220 13.16 2.97 -14.79
CA ALA A 220 13.30 4.06 -13.83
C ALA A 220 12.90 5.42 -14.41
N SER A 221 13.30 5.71 -15.65
CA SER A 221 12.90 6.94 -16.35
C SER A 221 11.38 7.02 -16.50
N PHE A 222 10.73 5.91 -16.88
CA PHE A 222 9.27 5.81 -16.97
C PHE A 222 8.59 6.08 -15.63
N LYS A 223 9.10 5.50 -14.55
CA LYS A 223 8.58 5.79 -13.21
C LYS A 223 8.66 7.28 -12.89
N TYR A 224 9.81 7.93 -13.07
CA TYR A 224 9.93 9.36 -12.79
C TYR A 224 8.99 10.19 -13.66
N VAL A 225 8.86 9.90 -14.95
CA VAL A 225 7.88 10.56 -15.82
C VAL A 225 6.47 10.44 -15.24
N LEU A 226 6.07 9.24 -14.85
CA LEU A 226 4.74 9.00 -14.29
C LEU A 226 4.53 9.70 -12.93
N ASP A 227 5.55 9.74 -12.08
CA ASP A 227 5.51 10.45 -10.79
C ASP A 227 5.28 11.95 -10.98
N TYR A 228 5.99 12.59 -11.92
CA TYR A 228 5.88 14.02 -12.19
C TYR A 228 4.59 14.39 -12.96
N ILE A 229 4.03 13.49 -13.76
CA ILE A 229 2.67 13.65 -14.32
C ILE A 229 1.63 13.52 -13.20
N GLY A 230 1.84 12.54 -12.32
CA GLY A 230 0.92 12.05 -11.31
C GLY A 230 0.27 10.74 -11.75
N ILE A 231 0.56 9.66 -11.02
CA ILE A 231 0.12 8.28 -11.32
C ILE A 231 -1.39 8.12 -11.58
N ASN A 232 -2.22 8.98 -10.98
CA ASN A 232 -3.68 8.92 -11.09
C ASN A 232 -4.24 9.61 -12.35
N LYS A 233 -3.40 10.35 -13.10
CA LYS A 233 -3.84 11.03 -14.34
C LYS A 233 -3.93 10.10 -15.55
N ILE A 234 -3.24 8.95 -15.50
CA ILE A 234 -3.31 7.92 -16.52
C ILE A 234 -4.12 6.75 -15.95
N PRO A 235 -5.29 6.41 -16.52
CA PRO A 235 -6.06 5.27 -16.06
C PRO A 235 -5.25 3.98 -16.10
N LEU A 236 -5.43 3.11 -15.10
CA LEU A 236 -4.70 1.84 -14.99
C LEU A 236 -4.76 1.00 -16.28
N SER A 237 -5.92 0.97 -16.94
CA SER A 237 -6.14 0.24 -18.20
C SER A 237 -5.37 0.78 -19.41
N GLN A 238 -4.79 1.99 -19.29
CA GLN A 238 -4.05 2.65 -20.36
C GLN A 238 -2.55 2.71 -20.07
N LEU A 239 -2.10 2.32 -18.89
CA LEU A 239 -0.70 2.49 -18.49
C LEU A 239 0.27 1.72 -19.40
N SER A 240 -0.08 0.53 -19.85
CA SER A 240 0.77 -0.26 -20.75
C SER A 240 0.92 0.43 -22.10
N GLN A 241 -0.19 0.86 -22.70
CA GLN A 241 -0.17 1.65 -23.94
C GLN A 241 0.58 2.97 -23.76
N PHE A 242 0.38 3.65 -22.63
CA PHE A 242 1.08 4.88 -22.30
C PHE A 242 2.59 4.63 -22.26
N LYS A 243 3.05 3.62 -21.53
CA LYS A 243 4.47 3.22 -21.46
C LYS A 243 5.05 2.96 -22.85
N ASP A 244 4.38 2.17 -23.68
CA ASP A 244 4.83 1.83 -25.03
C ASP A 244 4.89 3.05 -25.96
N THR A 245 4.02 4.04 -25.74
CA THR A 245 3.97 5.26 -26.57
C THR A 245 5.04 6.25 -26.15
N VAL A 246 5.18 6.53 -24.85
CA VAL A 246 6.03 7.63 -24.37
C VAL A 246 7.50 7.38 -24.60
N ILE A 247 7.95 6.13 -24.65
CA ILE A 247 9.36 5.81 -24.96
C ILE A 247 9.80 6.28 -26.35
N LEU A 248 8.84 6.56 -27.24
CA LEU A 248 9.09 7.07 -28.59
C LEU A 248 9.16 8.61 -28.66
N TYR A 249 8.83 9.30 -27.56
CA TYR A 249 8.82 10.75 -27.52
C TYR A 249 10.23 11.31 -27.24
N PRO A 250 10.68 12.34 -27.97
CA PRO A 250 11.98 12.98 -27.72
C PRO A 250 12.17 13.45 -26.28
N GLU A 251 11.09 13.92 -25.64
CA GLU A 251 11.10 14.39 -24.26
C GLU A 251 11.44 13.27 -23.27
N PHE A 252 10.99 12.05 -23.55
CA PHE A 252 11.35 10.86 -22.78
C PHE A 252 12.80 10.48 -23.01
N THR A 253 13.25 10.50 -24.28
CA THR A 253 14.65 10.23 -24.64
C THR A 253 15.60 11.17 -23.91
N GLU A 254 15.30 12.46 -23.85
CA GLU A 254 16.12 13.45 -23.15
C GLU A 254 16.19 13.18 -21.63
N ILE A 255 15.05 12.84 -20.99
CA ILE A 255 15.04 12.41 -19.58
C ILE A 255 15.92 11.17 -19.40
N HIS A 256 15.69 10.15 -20.23
CA HIS A 256 16.39 8.88 -20.14
C HIS A 256 17.90 9.04 -20.27
N GLU A 257 18.36 9.76 -21.28
CA GLU A 257 19.79 10.02 -21.51
C GLU A 257 20.40 10.80 -20.34
N HIS A 258 19.71 11.84 -19.86
CA HIS A 258 20.19 12.62 -18.70
C HIS A 258 20.34 11.75 -17.45
N LEU A 259 19.33 10.93 -17.12
CA LEU A 259 19.40 10.04 -15.96
C LEU A 259 20.46 8.95 -16.13
N ASN A 260 20.64 8.42 -17.35
CA ASN A 260 21.68 7.44 -17.65
C ASN A 260 23.08 8.03 -17.45
N ILE A 261 23.32 9.27 -17.88
CA ILE A 261 24.59 9.99 -17.64
C ILE A 261 24.86 10.15 -16.14
N LEU A 262 23.83 10.51 -15.36
CA LEU A 262 23.97 10.61 -13.90
C LEU A 262 24.34 9.28 -13.26
N LEU A 263 23.66 8.19 -13.66
CA LEU A 263 23.92 6.86 -13.11
C LEU A 263 25.33 6.35 -13.44
N ALA A 264 25.83 6.67 -14.64
CA ALA A 264 27.21 6.36 -15.05
C ALA A 264 28.26 7.11 -14.21
N GLN A 265 27.92 8.26 -13.62
CA GLN A 265 28.82 9.01 -12.72
C GLN A 265 28.82 8.46 -11.30
N SER A 266 27.66 7.98 -10.83
CA SER A 266 27.52 7.38 -9.50
C SER A 266 26.27 6.50 -9.44
N PRO A 267 26.36 5.27 -8.90
CA PRO A 267 25.19 4.42 -8.67
C PRO A 267 24.14 5.08 -7.78
N THR A 268 24.52 6.03 -6.92
CA THR A 268 23.58 6.69 -5.99
C THR A 268 23.10 8.05 -6.48
N ALA A 269 23.39 8.40 -7.75
CA ALA A 269 23.04 9.71 -8.32
C ALA A 269 21.53 9.96 -8.40
N LEU A 270 20.71 8.91 -8.40
CA LEU A 270 19.25 9.01 -8.47
C LEU A 270 18.57 9.14 -7.10
N ASN A 271 19.35 9.09 -6.01
CA ASN A 271 18.82 9.20 -4.65
C ASN A 271 18.29 10.60 -4.33
N VAL A 272 18.97 11.65 -4.82
CA VAL A 272 18.53 13.05 -4.63
C VAL A 272 18.83 13.84 -5.89
N PHE A 273 17.80 14.48 -6.44
CA PHE A 273 17.93 15.29 -7.65
C PHE A 273 18.25 16.75 -7.34
N GLY A 274 19.21 17.29 -8.10
CA GLY A 274 19.46 18.74 -8.15
C GLY A 274 18.36 19.50 -8.88
N SER A 275 18.37 20.83 -8.77
CA SER A 275 17.37 21.71 -9.39
C SER A 275 17.25 21.55 -10.91
N ASN A 276 18.38 21.32 -11.59
CA ASN A 276 18.40 21.15 -13.05
C ASN A 276 17.66 19.86 -13.47
N THR A 277 17.97 18.73 -12.83
CA THR A 277 17.30 17.44 -13.08
C THR A 277 15.81 17.53 -12.76
N THR A 278 15.44 18.14 -11.62
CA THR A 278 14.04 18.35 -11.25
C THR A 278 13.30 19.20 -12.28
N SER A 279 13.93 20.26 -12.79
CA SER A 279 13.31 21.13 -13.81
C SER A 279 13.11 20.41 -15.14
N LEU A 280 14.10 19.60 -15.56
CA LEU A 280 14.00 18.74 -16.74
C LEU A 280 12.83 17.76 -16.61
N LEU A 281 12.77 17.03 -15.48
CA LEU A 281 11.70 16.06 -15.22
C LEU A 281 10.32 16.72 -15.25
N ILE A 282 10.15 17.88 -14.59
CA ILE A 282 8.87 18.62 -14.60
C ILE A 282 8.48 19.03 -16.03
N SER A 283 9.41 19.69 -16.75
CA SER A 283 9.14 20.22 -18.09
C SER A 283 8.74 19.10 -19.06
N ASN A 284 9.58 18.07 -19.16
CA ASN A 284 9.42 17.03 -20.15
C ASN A 284 8.24 16.09 -19.81
N SER A 285 8.01 15.80 -18.52
CA SER A 285 6.84 15.01 -18.10
C SER A 285 5.51 15.71 -18.43
N ASN A 286 5.45 17.04 -18.27
CA ASN A 286 4.27 17.80 -18.65
C ASN A 286 4.06 17.81 -20.18
N ALA A 287 5.13 17.98 -20.96
CA ALA A 287 5.08 17.93 -22.42
C ALA A 287 4.60 16.55 -22.92
N ILE A 288 5.14 15.47 -22.36
CA ILE A 288 4.71 14.08 -22.62
C ILE A 288 3.21 13.93 -22.36
N TYR A 289 2.71 14.40 -21.21
CA TYR A 289 1.30 14.28 -20.87
C TYR A 289 0.38 15.04 -21.83
N VAL A 290 0.74 16.28 -22.19
CA VAL A 290 -0.02 17.09 -23.16
C VAL A 290 -0.06 16.39 -24.51
N LYS A 291 1.07 15.90 -25.00
CA LYS A 291 1.16 15.22 -26.30
C LYS A 291 0.34 13.94 -26.33
N TYR A 292 0.50 13.07 -25.33
CA TYR A 292 -0.25 11.81 -25.24
C TYR A 292 -1.77 12.03 -25.19
N THR A 293 -2.22 13.04 -24.44
CA THR A 293 -3.66 13.33 -24.33
C THR A 293 -4.25 13.96 -25.59
N GLN A 294 -3.48 14.75 -26.33
CA GLN A 294 -3.88 15.32 -27.63
C GLN A 294 -4.02 14.23 -28.70
N GLU A 295 -3.00 13.37 -28.87
CA GLU A 295 -3.01 12.27 -29.85
C GLU A 295 -4.19 11.32 -29.62
N LYS A 296 -4.63 11.15 -28.37
CA LYS A 296 -5.80 10.35 -28.03
C LYS A 296 -7.13 11.05 -28.31
N GLY A 297 -7.19 12.38 -28.16
CA GLY A 297 -8.37 13.17 -28.52
C GLY A 297 -8.69 13.11 -30.02
N ASP A 298 -7.65 12.98 -30.85
CA ASP A 298 -7.79 12.87 -32.31
C ASP A 298 -8.23 11.48 -32.80
N LEU A 299 -8.16 10.45 -31.94
CA LEU A 299 -8.64 9.09 -32.24
C LEU A 299 -10.14 8.88 -31.93
N VAL A 300 -10.83 9.89 -31.39
CA VAL A 300 -12.25 9.84 -31.01
C VAL A 300 -13.12 10.74 -31.91
N ASN A 301 -12.54 11.38 -32.94
CA ASN A 301 -13.25 12.20 -33.93
C ASN A 301 -13.18 11.59 -35.34
#